data_AF-A0A856MHK7-F1
#
_entry.id   AF-A0A856MHK7-F1
#
_cell.length_a   1.000
_cell.length_b   1.000
_cell.length_c   1.000
_cell.angle_alpha   90.00
_cell.angle_beta   90.00
_cell.angle_gamma   90.00
#
_symmetry.space_group_name_H-M   'P 1'
#
loop_
_entity.id
_entity.type
_entity.pdbx_description
1 polymer ?
#
loop_
_entity_poly.entity_id
_entity_poly.type
_entity_poly.pdbx_seq_one_letter_code
_entity_poly.pdbx_strand_id
1 'polypeptide(L)'
;MTQYTQSPPAEYAELFRNLSIDNQLAVLWYVYIKIGGSTRPGDPEGTAPDTSDELFNKVKGKSHEEQLQIMRDLLTPSSTDIRREYDSLSNNTKLAFWYRLAQGMENSTIVPVPSDYQLSAQAKELLSRLEPIDFELQYVFLRDALLAGY
;
A
#
# COMPACT_ATOMS: atom_id res chain seq x y z
N MET A 1 0.80 34.88 -6.54
CA MET A 1 1.78 33.78 -6.53
C MET A 1 1.32 32.78 -5.48
N THR A 2 0.58 31.76 -5.89
CA THR A 2 0.20 30.67 -4.99
C THR A 2 1.45 29.88 -4.67
N GLN A 3 1.95 30.01 -3.45
CA GLN A 3 2.97 29.10 -2.93
C GLN A 3 2.30 27.74 -2.84
N TYR A 4 2.62 26.85 -3.78
CA TYR A 4 2.44 25.42 -3.57
C TYR A 4 3.43 25.05 -2.48
N THR A 5 3.00 25.10 -1.23
CA THR A 5 3.72 24.46 -0.14
C THR A 5 3.79 22.99 -0.54
N GLN A 6 4.94 22.55 -1.03
CA GLN A 6 5.24 21.13 -1.14
C GLN A 6 5.18 20.60 0.31
N SER A 7 4.01 20.14 0.74
CA SER A 7 3.89 19.41 1.99
C SER A 7 4.85 18.21 1.87
N PRO A 8 5.86 18.09 2.74
CA PRO A 8 6.83 17.04 2.62
C PRO A 8 6.10 15.69 2.73
N PRO A 9 6.53 14.65 2.00
CA PRO A 9 5.92 13.31 2.05
C PRO A 9 5.67 12.77 3.47
N ALA A 10 6.43 13.24 4.46
CA ALA A 10 6.23 12.98 5.88
C ALA A 10 4.84 13.42 6.41
N GLU A 11 4.32 14.58 6.00
CA GLU A 11 2.99 15.07 6.40
C GLU A 11 1.90 14.16 5.83
N TYR A 12 2.06 13.70 4.59
CA TYR A 12 1.11 12.79 3.96
C TYR A 12 1.12 11.41 4.62
N ALA A 13 2.30 10.91 5.00
CA ALA A 13 2.42 9.69 5.77
C ALA A 13 1.79 9.83 7.17
N GLU A 14 1.87 10.99 7.82
CA GLU A 14 1.17 11.28 9.08
C GLU A 14 -0.35 11.28 8.91
N LEU A 15 -0.86 11.99 7.90
CA LEU A 15 -2.29 11.99 7.58
C LEU A 15 -2.81 10.59 7.29
N PHE A 16 -2.03 9.79 6.55
CA PHE A 16 -2.32 8.40 6.25
C PHE A 16 -2.45 7.56 7.53
N ARG A 17 -1.51 7.66 8.48
CA ARG A 17 -1.55 6.90 9.74
C ARG A 17 -2.76 7.23 10.61
N ASN A 18 -3.28 8.45 10.50
CA ASN A 18 -4.48 8.88 11.23
C ASN A 18 -5.80 8.36 10.61
N LEU A 19 -5.75 7.76 9.42
CA LEU A 19 -6.92 7.13 8.81
C LEU A 19 -7.25 5.80 9.50
N SER A 20 -8.52 5.39 9.44
CA SER A 20 -8.87 4.01 9.78
C SER A 20 -8.15 3.02 8.87
N ILE A 21 -7.89 1.81 9.35
CA ILE A 21 -7.12 0.80 8.61
C ILE A 21 -7.76 0.48 7.25
N ASP A 22 -9.08 0.40 7.17
CA ASP A 22 -9.77 0.19 5.90
C ASP A 22 -9.59 1.37 4.93
N ASN A 23 -9.54 2.61 5.44
CA ASN A 23 -9.21 3.78 4.62
C ASN A 23 -7.74 3.79 4.20
N GLN A 24 -6.82 3.32 5.05
CA GLN A 24 -5.41 3.15 4.69
C GLN A 24 -5.27 2.16 3.53
N LEU A 25 -5.89 0.97 3.63
CA LEU A 25 -5.90 -0.03 2.57
C LEU A 25 -6.52 0.52 1.27
N ALA A 26 -7.64 1.24 1.37
CA ALA A 26 -8.25 1.87 0.22
C ALA A 26 -7.31 2.91 -0.43
N VAL A 27 -6.67 3.78 0.36
CA VAL A 27 -5.70 4.76 -0.16
C VAL A 27 -4.54 4.07 -0.87
N LEU A 28 -3.96 3.02 -0.29
CA LEU A 28 -2.89 2.24 -0.95
C LEU A 28 -3.33 1.68 -2.30
N TRP A 29 -4.56 1.15 -2.38
CA TRP A 29 -5.16 0.66 -3.62
C TRP A 29 -5.38 1.77 -4.67
N TYR A 30 -5.93 2.92 -4.27
CA TYR A 30 -6.13 4.05 -5.18
C TYR A 30 -4.80 4.59 -5.71
N VAL A 31 -3.80 4.68 -4.83
CA VAL A 31 -2.44 5.06 -5.18
C VAL A 31 -1.85 4.04 -6.17
N TYR A 32 -2.01 2.74 -5.94
CA TYR A 32 -1.61 1.71 -6.92
C TYR A 32 -2.28 1.87 -8.29
N ILE A 33 -3.61 2.04 -8.37
CA ILE A 33 -4.30 2.20 -9.66
C ILE A 33 -3.79 3.45 -10.39
N LYS A 34 -3.62 4.55 -9.66
CA LYS A 34 -3.21 5.85 -10.23
C LYS A 34 -1.73 5.87 -10.65
N ILE A 35 -0.86 5.16 -9.93
CA ILE A 35 0.58 5.10 -10.19
C ILE A 35 0.95 3.99 -11.19
N GLY A 36 0.25 2.87 -11.14
CA GLY A 36 0.77 1.59 -11.60
C GLY A 36 -0.13 0.83 -12.57
N GLY A 37 -1.25 1.40 -13.02
CA GLY A 37 -2.14 0.71 -13.95
C GLY A 37 -1.54 0.36 -15.31
N SER A 38 -0.32 0.79 -15.68
CA SER A 38 0.26 0.39 -16.98
C SER A 38 1.78 0.45 -17.16
N THR A 39 2.56 1.30 -16.48
CA THR A 39 3.98 1.42 -16.84
C THR A 39 4.81 2.03 -15.73
N ARG A 40 5.63 1.22 -15.06
CA ARG A 40 6.91 1.73 -14.54
C ARG A 40 7.88 1.77 -15.73
N PRO A 41 8.36 2.94 -16.17
CA PRO A 41 9.44 2.98 -17.15
C PRO A 41 10.68 2.40 -16.48
N GLY A 42 11.08 1.19 -16.86
CA GLY A 42 12.33 0.57 -16.43
C GLY A 42 12.26 -0.61 -15.46
N ASP A 43 11.13 -1.32 -15.31
CA ASP A 43 11.17 -2.68 -14.74
C ASP A 43 11.30 -3.71 -15.88
N PRO A 44 12.50 -4.26 -16.15
CA PRO A 44 12.61 -5.51 -16.89
C PRO A 44 12.09 -6.60 -15.94
N GLU A 45 10.93 -7.18 -16.24
CA GLU A 45 10.45 -8.42 -15.62
C GLU A 45 10.65 -8.55 -14.09
N GLY A 46 9.69 -8.04 -13.30
CA GLY A 46 9.02 -8.89 -12.31
C GLY A 46 9.82 -9.59 -11.20
N THR A 47 11.00 -9.13 -10.80
CA THR A 47 11.73 -9.70 -9.65
C THR A 47 11.47 -8.92 -8.38
N ALA A 48 10.25 -9.07 -7.85
CA ALA A 48 10.09 -8.96 -6.42
C ALA A 48 11.02 -10.03 -5.78
N PRO A 49 11.80 -9.74 -4.73
CA PRO A 49 12.70 -10.72 -4.13
C PRO A 49 11.95 -12.02 -3.77
N ASP A 50 12.56 -13.20 -3.93
CA ASP A 50 11.90 -14.52 -3.73
C ASP A 50 11.09 -14.61 -2.42
N THR A 51 11.55 -13.94 -1.36
CA THR A 51 10.86 -13.90 -0.05
C THR A 51 9.51 -13.18 -0.06
N SER A 52 9.30 -12.21 -0.96
CA SER A 52 7.99 -11.57 -1.14
C SER A 52 6.97 -12.49 -1.81
N ASP A 53 7.43 -13.38 -2.71
CA ASP A 53 6.56 -14.32 -3.41
C ASP A 53 6.10 -15.45 -2.46
N GLU A 54 6.95 -15.91 -1.54
CA GLU A 54 6.56 -16.87 -0.50
C GLU A 54 5.46 -16.30 0.42
N LEU A 55 5.66 -15.10 0.96
CA LEU A 55 4.68 -14.44 1.81
C LEU A 55 3.38 -14.14 1.04
N PHE A 56 3.50 -13.68 -0.21
CA PHE A 56 2.35 -13.45 -1.08
C PHE A 56 1.54 -14.73 -1.31
N ASN A 57 2.21 -15.85 -1.62
CA ASN A 57 1.54 -17.13 -1.84
C ASN A 57 0.83 -17.64 -0.58
N LYS A 58 1.38 -17.38 0.62
CA LYS A 58 0.69 -17.65 1.89
C LYS A 58 -0.61 -16.87 2.01
N VAL A 59 -0.60 -15.56 1.71
CA VAL A 59 -1.81 -14.72 1.74
C VAL A 59 -2.82 -15.17 0.68
N LYS A 60 -2.36 -15.38 -0.55
CA LYS A 60 -3.19 -15.85 -1.67
C LYS A 60 -3.91 -17.17 -1.38
N GLY A 61 -3.28 -18.07 -0.62
CA GLY A 61 -3.88 -19.34 -0.22
C GLY A 61 -4.97 -19.24 0.87
N LYS A 62 -5.25 -18.05 1.39
CA LYS A 62 -6.28 -17.79 2.41
C LYS A 62 -7.62 -17.40 1.80
N SER A 63 -8.69 -17.52 2.60
CA SER A 63 -10.00 -16.96 2.24
C SER A 63 -9.94 -15.43 2.14
N HIS A 64 -10.86 -14.80 1.39
CA HIS A 64 -10.89 -13.33 1.26
C HIS A 64 -11.01 -12.60 2.61
N GLU A 65 -11.73 -13.18 3.57
CA GLU A 65 -11.84 -12.60 4.92
C GLU A 65 -10.49 -12.64 5.65
N GLU A 66 -9.80 -13.77 5.62
CA GLU A 66 -8.46 -13.91 6.18
C GLU A 66 -7.43 -13.02 5.45
N GLN A 67 -7.51 -12.91 4.12
CA GLN A 67 -6.65 -12.01 3.34
C GLN A 67 -6.82 -10.56 3.80
N LEU A 68 -8.06 -10.10 3.96
CA LEU A 68 -8.36 -8.76 4.45
C LEU A 68 -7.83 -8.56 5.87
N GLN A 69 -8.03 -9.55 6.76
CA GLN A 69 -7.53 -9.47 8.13
C GLN A 69 -6.00 -9.42 8.17
N ILE A 70 -5.32 -10.20 7.34
CA ILE A 70 -3.87 -10.13 7.21
C ILE A 70 -3.44 -8.73 6.77
N MET A 71 -4.04 -8.17 5.73
CA MET A 71 -3.70 -6.82 5.25
C MET A 71 -3.92 -5.76 6.35
N ARG A 72 -4.97 -5.90 7.17
CA ARG A 72 -5.20 -5.05 8.34
C ARG A 72 -4.10 -5.22 9.39
N ASP A 73 -3.75 -6.45 9.73
CA ASP A 73 -2.70 -6.78 10.70
C ASP A 73 -1.32 -6.23 10.29
N LEU A 74 -1.04 -6.16 8.99
CA LEU A 74 0.20 -5.57 8.48
C LEU A 74 0.28 -4.04 8.65
N LEU A 75 -0.87 -3.36 8.82
CA LEU A 75 -0.97 -1.91 9.03
C LEU A 75 -1.24 -1.52 10.50
N THR A 76 -1.30 -2.49 11.41
CA THR A 76 -1.51 -2.27 12.84
C THR A 76 -0.47 -3.00 13.66
N PRO A 77 -0.09 -2.55 14.87
CA PRO A 77 0.69 -3.39 15.78
C PRO A 77 -0.02 -4.74 16.02
N SER A 78 0.57 -5.83 15.54
CA SER A 78 0.02 -7.19 15.64
C SER A 78 1.15 -8.18 15.89
N SER A 79 0.87 -9.22 16.68
CA SER A 79 1.86 -10.25 17.05
C SER A 79 1.71 -11.54 16.25
N THR A 80 0.97 -11.51 15.13
CA THR A 80 0.76 -12.68 14.26
C THR A 80 2.06 -13.16 13.63
N ASP A 81 2.13 -14.46 13.33
CA ASP A 81 3.31 -15.05 12.68
C ASP A 81 3.59 -14.38 11.32
N ILE A 82 2.52 -14.07 10.58
CA ILE A 82 2.64 -13.42 9.26
C ILE A 82 3.16 -11.98 9.36
N ARG A 83 2.80 -11.26 10.44
CA ARG A 83 3.35 -9.92 10.71
C ARG A 83 4.83 -10.01 11.07
N ARG A 84 5.24 -10.99 11.88
CA ARG A 84 6.67 -11.22 12.18
C ARG A 84 7.49 -11.56 10.95
N GLU A 85 6.94 -12.39 10.06
CA GLU A 85 7.57 -12.71 8.78
C GLU A 85 7.69 -11.47 7.90
N TYR A 86 6.61 -10.69 7.76
CA TYR A 86 6.62 -9.40 7.06
C TYR A 86 7.67 -8.44 7.65
N ASP A 87 7.75 -8.33 8.97
CA ASP A 87 8.68 -7.43 9.64
C ASP A 87 10.15 -7.79 9.41
N SER A 88 10.45 -9.07 9.18
CA SER A 88 11.78 -9.56 8.85
C SER A 88 12.25 -9.21 7.43
N LEU A 89 11.32 -8.79 6.55
CA LEU A 89 11.62 -8.42 5.18
C LEU A 89 12.39 -7.09 5.10
N SER A 90 13.25 -6.95 4.09
CA SER A 90 13.88 -5.66 3.78
C SER A 90 12.83 -4.62 3.38
N ASN A 91 13.14 -3.34 3.57
CA ASN A 91 12.26 -2.22 3.17
C ASN A 91 11.79 -2.30 1.70
N ASN A 92 12.70 -2.66 0.79
CA ASN A 92 12.38 -2.82 -0.62
C ASN A 92 11.46 -4.04 -0.86
N THR A 93 11.70 -5.13 -0.12
CA THR A 93 10.87 -6.35 -0.20
C THR A 93 9.46 -6.10 0.32
N LYS A 94 9.28 -5.31 1.39
CA LYS A 94 7.96 -4.90 1.90
C LYS A 94 7.16 -4.13 0.85
N LEU A 95 7.81 -3.18 0.17
CA LEU A 95 7.18 -2.43 -0.92
C LEU A 95 6.79 -3.34 -2.10
N ALA A 96 7.67 -4.25 -2.49
CA ALA A 96 7.40 -5.23 -3.55
C ALA A 96 6.24 -6.17 -3.17
N PHE A 97 6.16 -6.58 -1.90
CA PHE A 97 5.06 -7.40 -1.39
C PHE A 97 3.70 -6.67 -1.47
N TRP A 98 3.61 -5.40 -1.05
CA TRP A 98 2.38 -4.62 -1.20
C TRP A 98 1.98 -4.40 -2.66
N TYR A 99 2.96 -4.24 -3.55
CA TYR A 99 2.71 -4.19 -4.98
C TYR A 99 2.13 -5.51 -5.52
N ARG A 100 2.68 -6.66 -5.09
CA ARG A 100 2.14 -7.99 -5.44
C ARG A 100 0.71 -8.18 -4.92
N LEU A 101 0.39 -7.73 -3.71
CA LEU A 101 -0.98 -7.77 -3.18
C LEU A 101 -1.94 -6.99 -4.09
N ALA A 102 -1.56 -5.77 -4.49
CA ALA A 102 -2.38 -4.95 -5.38
C ALA A 102 -2.56 -5.58 -6.78
N GLN A 103 -1.50 -6.14 -7.37
CA GLN A 103 -1.60 -6.96 -8.59
C GLN A 103 -2.54 -8.16 -8.38
N GLY A 104 -2.49 -8.79 -7.21
CA GLY A 104 -3.38 -9.87 -6.83
C GLY A 104 -4.84 -9.43 -6.75
N MET A 105 -5.12 -8.22 -6.27
CA MET A 105 -6.45 -7.63 -6.21
C MET A 105 -7.02 -7.33 -7.60
N GLU A 106 -6.19 -6.79 -8.49
CA GLU A 106 -6.54 -6.57 -9.91
C GLU A 106 -6.88 -7.89 -10.62
N ASN A 107 -6.12 -8.96 -10.34
CA ASN A 107 -6.35 -10.29 -10.88
C ASN A 107 -7.37 -11.13 -10.08
N SER A 108 -8.07 -10.55 -9.10
CA SER A 108 -9.07 -11.23 -8.25
C SER A 108 -8.54 -12.47 -7.50
N THR A 109 -7.24 -12.52 -7.22
CA THR A 109 -6.59 -13.57 -6.40
C THR A 109 -6.37 -13.14 -4.94
N ILE A 110 -6.43 -11.82 -4.70
CA ILE A 110 -6.49 -11.18 -3.38
C ILE A 110 -7.80 -10.41 -3.33
N VAL A 111 -8.43 -10.34 -2.15
CA VAL A 111 -9.67 -9.59 -1.92
C VAL A 111 -9.53 -8.13 -2.37
N PRO A 112 -10.30 -7.66 -3.37
CA PRO A 112 -10.21 -6.29 -3.86
C PRO A 112 -10.91 -5.33 -2.89
N VAL A 113 -10.63 -4.02 -3.04
CA VAL A 113 -11.44 -2.99 -2.39
C VAL A 113 -12.85 -3.05 -3.00
N PRO A 114 -13.92 -3.15 -2.18
CA PRO A 114 -15.29 -3.16 -2.67
C PRO A 114 -15.61 -1.90 -3.50
N SER A 115 -16.35 -2.05 -4.59
CA SER A 115 -16.71 -0.93 -5.47
C SER A 115 -17.65 0.09 -4.82
N ASP A 116 -18.34 -0.30 -3.75
CA ASP A 116 -19.20 0.54 -2.93
C ASP A 116 -18.47 1.12 -1.70
N TYR A 117 -17.17 0.86 -1.54
CA TYR A 117 -16.39 1.38 -0.42
C TYR A 117 -16.29 2.90 -0.47
N GLN A 118 -16.73 3.55 0.61
CA GLN A 118 -16.70 5.01 0.71
C GLN A 118 -15.52 5.49 1.55
N LEU A 119 -14.58 6.16 0.89
CA LEU A 119 -13.49 6.85 1.57
C LEU A 119 -14.02 7.93 2.53
N SER A 120 -13.39 8.04 3.69
CA SER A 120 -13.59 9.16 4.61
C SER A 120 -13.19 10.50 3.98
N ALA A 121 -13.66 11.61 4.56
CA ALA A 121 -13.29 12.95 4.08
C ALA A 121 -11.77 13.17 4.13
N GLN A 122 -11.12 12.69 5.19
CA GLN A 122 -9.68 12.76 5.39
C GLN A 122 -8.91 11.93 4.34
N ALA A 123 -9.41 10.73 4.01
CA ALA A 123 -8.78 9.89 2.99
C ALA A 123 -8.93 10.50 1.58
N LYS A 124 -10.09 11.09 1.28
CA LYS A 124 -10.32 11.83 0.03
C LYS A 124 -9.40 13.05 -0.08
N GLU A 125 -9.24 13.80 1.01
CA GLU A 125 -8.33 14.93 1.07
C GLU A 125 -6.88 14.49 0.81
N LEU A 126 -6.42 13.43 1.47
CA LEU A 126 -5.09 12.87 1.24
C LEU A 126 -4.89 12.49 -0.23
N LEU A 127 -5.84 11.77 -0.84
CA LEU A 127 -5.75 11.41 -2.25
C LEU A 127 -5.70 12.64 -3.17
N SER A 128 -6.49 13.68 -2.89
CA SER A 128 -6.46 14.92 -3.67
C SER A 128 -5.11 15.65 -3.62
N ARG A 129 -4.35 15.45 -2.54
CA ARG A 129 -2.98 15.98 -2.38
C ARG A 129 -1.93 15.09 -3.02
N LEU A 130 -2.16 13.78 -3.09
CA LEU A 130 -1.28 12.79 -3.73
C LEU A 130 -1.44 12.73 -5.26
N GLU A 131 -2.61 13.07 -5.80
CA GLU A 131 -2.88 13.03 -7.24
C GLU A 131 -2.02 14.00 -8.08
N PRO A 132 -1.75 15.26 -7.68
CA PRO A 132 -0.99 16.20 -8.51
C PRO A 132 0.53 16.13 -8.35
N ILE A 133 1.07 15.32 -7.43
CA ILE A 133 2.52 15.22 -7.19
C ILE A 133 3.17 14.17 -8.11
N ASP A 134 4.46 14.35 -8.40
CA ASP A 134 5.22 13.45 -9.28
C ASP A 134 5.43 12.05 -8.67
N PHE A 135 5.67 11.07 -9.55
CA PHE A 135 5.90 9.67 -9.21
C PHE A 135 6.94 9.46 -8.10
N GLU A 136 8.04 10.21 -8.13
CA GLU A 136 9.10 10.11 -7.11
C GLU A 136 8.58 10.44 -5.71
N LEU A 137 7.77 11.49 -5.58
CA LEU A 137 7.18 11.90 -4.30
C LEU A 137 6.10 10.92 -3.83
N GLN A 138 5.33 10.35 -4.76
CA GLN A 138 4.37 9.31 -4.43
C GLN A 138 5.04 8.01 -3.97
N TYR A 139 6.18 7.64 -4.58
CA TYR A 139 7.00 6.52 -4.11
C TYR A 139 7.56 6.78 -2.70
N VAL A 140 8.05 7.99 -2.43
CA VAL A 140 8.48 8.39 -1.08
C VAL A 140 7.33 8.30 -0.09
N PHE A 141 6.13 8.75 -0.46
CA PHE A 141 4.93 8.58 0.37
C PHE A 141 4.65 7.10 0.67
N LEU A 142 4.63 6.22 -0.34
CA LEU A 142 4.37 4.78 -0.14
C LEU A 142 5.42 4.15 0.78
N ARG A 143 6.69 4.47 0.55
CA ARG A 143 7.80 4.05 1.40
C ARG A 143 7.57 4.49 2.84
N ASP A 144 7.27 5.75 3.07
CA ASP A 144 7.14 6.29 4.41
C ASP A 144 5.83 5.83 5.09
N ALA A 145 4.75 5.65 4.35
CA ALA A 145 3.47 5.13 4.85
C ALA A 145 3.55 3.67 5.31
N LEU A 146 4.32 2.84 4.60
CA LEU A 146 4.44 1.39 4.86
C LEU A 146 5.60 1.02 5.79
N LEU A 147 6.62 1.88 5.90
CA LEU A 147 7.84 1.61 6.66
C LEU A 147 8.02 2.47 7.90
N ALA A 148 7.24 3.56 8.06
CA ALA A 148 7.22 4.28 9.33
C ALA A 148 6.65 3.34 10.41
N GLY A 149 7.51 2.94 11.34
CA GLY A 149 7.31 1.80 12.22
C GLY A 149 6.03 1.83 13.05
N TYR A 150 5.41 0.65 13.14
CA TYR A 150 4.51 0.24 14.21
C TYR A 150 5.21 -0.81 15.07
#